data_AF-A0A519HJI3-F1
#
_entry.id   AF-A0A519HJI3-F1
#
_cell.length_a   1.000
_cell.length_b   1.000
_cell.length_c   1.000
_cell.angle_alpha   90.00
_cell.angle_beta   90.00
_cell.angle_gamma   90.00
#
_symmetry.space_group_name_H-M   'P 1'
#
loop_
_entity.id
_entity.type
_entity.pdbx_description
1 polymer ?
#
loop_
_entity_poly.entity_id
_entity_poly.type
_entity_poly.pdbx_seq_one_letter_code
_entity_poly.pdbx_strand_id
1 'polypeptide(L)'
;PYKGELPSTTDLLGGQLDSSFASIGTALPFLKAGRLRPLALVSTARSKVLPDVPTFGELGVPDVFEKRIRSDLAQWKKLLPEVGITPGD
;
A
#
# COMPACT_ATOMS: atom_id res chain seq x y z
N PRO A 1 2.75 -11.98 10.32
CA PRO A 1 2.18 -11.29 9.15
C PRO A 1 0.76 -11.79 8.84
N TYR A 2 -0.19 -10.87 8.59
CA TYR A 2 -1.53 -11.24 8.15
C TYR A 2 -1.46 -11.99 6.81
N LYS A 3 -2.30 -13.01 6.65
CA LYS A 3 -2.44 -13.78 5.40
C LYS A 3 -3.29 -13.02 4.37
N GLY A 4 -2.90 -11.78 4.09
CA GLY A 4 -3.61 -10.87 3.18
C GLY A 4 -4.18 -9.64 3.87
N GLU A 5 -4.78 -8.77 3.07
CA GLU A 5 -5.27 -7.44 3.46
C GLU A 5 -6.59 -7.49 4.24
N LEU A 6 -7.48 -8.45 3.92
CA LEU A 6 -8.81 -8.54 4.53
C LEU A 6 -8.76 -8.77 6.05
N PRO A 7 -7.99 -9.75 6.58
CA PRO A 7 -7.89 -9.93 8.03
C PRO A 7 -7.37 -8.68 8.75
N SER A 8 -6.40 -7.99 8.17
CA SER A 8 -5.86 -6.75 8.75
C SER A 8 -6.89 -5.61 8.75
N THR A 9 -7.70 -5.52 7.69
CA THR A 9 -8.77 -4.52 7.60
C THR A 9 -9.87 -4.78 8.64
N THR A 10 -10.25 -6.04 8.86
CA THR A 10 -11.20 -6.41 9.91
C THR A 10 -10.70 -6.02 11.30
N ASP A 11 -9.44 -6.31 11.60
CA ASP A 11 -8.84 -5.97 12.90
C ASP A 11 -8.73 -4.45 13.11
N LEU A 12 -8.42 -3.69 12.05
CA LEU A 12 -8.43 -2.23 12.09
C LEU A 12 -9.84 -1.67 12.34
N LEU A 13 -10.86 -2.20 11.66
CA LEU A 13 -12.25 -1.81 11.87
C LEU A 13 -12.80 -2.21 13.25
N GLY A 14 -12.23 -3.27 13.85
CA GLY A 14 -12.53 -3.75 15.19
C GLY A 14 -11.70 -3.08 16.30
N GLY A 15 -10.82 -2.13 15.96
CA GLY A 15 -9.97 -1.41 16.92
C GLY A 15 -8.85 -2.24 17.54
N GLN A 16 -8.51 -3.39 16.95
CA GLN A 16 -7.37 -4.22 17.38
C GLN A 16 -6.04 -3.69 16.83
N LEU A 17 -6.09 -2.93 15.73
CA LEU A 17 -4.96 -2.22 15.16
C LEU A 17 -5.22 -0.71 15.20
N ASP A 18 -4.18 0.07 15.47
CA ASP A 18 -4.24 1.53 15.37
C ASP A 18 -4.14 1.99 13.90
N SER A 19 -3.38 1.26 13.09
CA SER A 19 -3.15 1.56 11.68
C SER A 19 -2.73 0.32 10.88
N SER A 20 -2.99 0.35 9.58
CA SER A 20 -2.51 -0.67 8.64
C SER A 20 -2.39 -0.09 7.23
N PHE A 21 -1.68 -0.82 6.37
CA PHE A 21 -1.64 -0.55 4.95
C PHE A 21 -2.74 -1.32 4.23
N ALA A 22 -3.47 -0.63 3.37
CA ALA A 22 -4.47 -1.23 2.51
C ALA A 22 -4.42 -0.59 1.12
N SER A 23 -4.78 -1.36 0.10
CA SER A 23 -5.02 -0.85 -1.23
C SER A 23 -6.18 0.15 -1.24
N ILE A 24 -6.13 1.14 -2.15
CA ILE A 24 -7.20 2.13 -2.28
C ILE A 24 -8.54 1.43 -2.55
N GLY A 25 -8.56 0.39 -3.38
CA GLY A 25 -9.78 -0.36 -3.72
C GLY A 25 -10.47 -0.95 -2.50
N THR A 26 -9.72 -1.59 -1.60
CA THR A 26 -10.27 -2.18 -0.37
C THR A 26 -10.67 -1.12 0.64
N ALA A 27 -9.88 -0.06 0.79
CA ALA A 27 -10.15 0.98 1.80
C ALA A 27 -11.31 1.89 1.41
N LEU A 28 -11.50 2.19 0.12
CA LEU A 28 -12.38 3.25 -0.37
C LEU A 28 -13.83 3.18 0.16
N PRO A 29 -14.51 2.02 0.24
CA PRO A 29 -15.85 1.94 0.82
C PRO A 29 -15.89 2.39 2.28
N PHE A 30 -14.87 2.02 3.07
CA PHE A 30 -14.78 2.35 4.50
C PHE A 30 -14.36 3.81 4.73
N LEU A 31 -13.52 4.36 3.85
CA LEU A 31 -13.17 5.79 3.85
C LEU A 31 -14.42 6.64 3.56
N LYS A 32 -15.21 6.27 2.54
CA LYS A 32 -16.47 6.96 2.20
C LYS A 32 -17.51 6.86 3.31
N ALA A 33 -17.54 5.74 4.02
CA ALA A 33 -18.43 5.54 5.17
C ALA A 33 -17.93 6.23 6.47
N GLY A 34 -16.78 6.92 6.44
CA GLY A 34 -16.20 7.57 7.61
C GLY A 34 -15.71 6.61 8.70
N ARG A 35 -15.57 5.31 8.38
CA ARG A 35 -15.15 4.27 9.33
C ARG A 35 -13.64 4.14 9.43
N LEU A 36 -12.93 4.53 8.39
CA LEU A 36 -11.47 4.59 8.35
C LEU A 36 -11.03 6.00 7.97
N ARG A 37 -9.84 6.39 8.43
CA ARG A 37 -9.20 7.65 8.07
C ARG A 37 -7.94 7.37 7.26
N PRO A 38 -7.80 7.93 6.05
CA PRO A 38 -6.57 7.77 5.29
C PRO A 38 -5.49 8.67 5.90
N LEU A 39 -4.27 8.13 6.08
CA LEU A 39 -3.15 8.87 6.68
C LEU A 39 -2.15 9.34 5.63
N ALA A 40 -1.71 8.43 4.76
CA ALA A 40 -0.75 8.72 3.71
C ALA A 40 -0.82 7.69 2.58
N LEU A 41 -0.41 8.10 1.38
CA LEU A 41 -0.27 7.24 0.21
C LEU A 41 1.17 6.75 0.06
N VAL A 42 1.33 5.44 -0.15
CA VAL A 42 2.62 4.82 -0.52
C VAL A 42 2.78 4.94 -2.03
N SER A 43 3.02 6.16 -2.50
CA SER A 43 3.20 6.50 -3.92
C SER A 43 4.12 7.73 -4.06
N THR A 44 4.66 7.95 -5.26
CA THR A 44 5.40 9.19 -5.58
C THR A 44 4.50 10.43 -5.71
N ALA A 45 3.23 10.22 -6.06
CA ALA A 45 2.26 11.29 -6.28
C ALA A 45 0.90 10.92 -5.66
N ARG A 46 0.09 11.93 -5.37
CA ARG A 46 -1.26 11.73 -4.81
C ARG A 46 -2.17 11.00 -5.79
N SER A 47 -3.15 10.28 -5.26
CA SER A 47 -4.17 9.60 -6.05
C SER A 47 -5.23 10.60 -6.51
N LYS A 48 -5.68 10.50 -7.76
CA LYS A 48 -6.84 11.28 -8.26
C LYS A 48 -8.11 11.01 -7.47
N VAL A 49 -8.22 9.83 -6.85
CA VAL A 49 -9.39 9.41 -6.07
C VAL A 49 -9.30 9.89 -4.62
N LEU A 50 -8.10 10.22 -4.14
CA LEU A 50 -7.81 10.72 -2.80
C LEU A 50 -6.86 11.94 -2.88
N PRO A 51 -7.28 13.05 -3.52
CA PRO A 51 -6.39 14.17 -3.82
C PRO A 51 -5.94 14.94 -2.57
N ASP A 52 -6.70 14.85 -1.48
CA ASP A 52 -6.41 15.53 -0.22
C ASP A 52 -5.46 14.73 0.68
N VAL A 53 -5.22 13.45 0.37
CA VAL A 53 -4.37 12.57 1.17
C VAL A 53 -2.92 12.74 0.72
N PRO A 54 -2.01 13.12 1.62
CA PRO A 54 -0.62 13.33 1.26
C PRO A 54 0.09 12.01 0.94
N THR A 55 1.22 12.10 0.25
CA THR A 55 2.13 10.95 0.13
C THR A 55 3.07 10.87 1.33
N PHE A 56 3.65 9.70 1.59
CA PHE A 56 4.73 9.59 2.59
C PHE A 56 5.92 10.50 2.26
N GLY A 57 6.21 10.74 0.97
CA GLY A 57 7.24 11.68 0.55
C GLY A 57 6.93 13.12 0.95
N GLU A 58 5.68 13.57 0.79
CA GLU A 58 5.22 14.89 1.21
C GLU A 58 5.26 15.09 2.73
N LEU A 59 5.12 13.99 3.49
CA LEU A 59 5.24 14.00 4.95
C LEU A 59 6.69 13.90 5.46
N GLY A 60 7.69 13.97 4.57
CA GLY A 60 9.10 13.89 4.94
C GLY A 60 9.59 12.46 5.23
N VAL A 61 8.86 11.44 4.77
CA VAL A 61 9.22 10.01 4.92
C VAL A 61 9.38 9.33 3.54
N PRO A 62 10.28 9.84 2.67
CA PRO A 62 10.38 9.40 1.27
C PRO A 62 10.75 7.92 1.10
N ASP A 63 11.49 7.36 2.05
CA ASP A 63 11.99 5.99 2.03
C ASP A 63 10.89 4.91 1.96
N VAL A 64 9.67 5.20 2.43
CA VAL A 64 8.61 4.18 2.52
C VAL A 64 8.23 3.65 1.14
N PHE A 65 8.08 4.55 0.17
CA PHE A 65 7.78 4.16 -1.20
C PHE A 65 8.97 3.46 -1.88
N GLU A 66 10.17 4.00 -1.68
CA GLU A 66 11.38 3.47 -2.31
C GLU A 66 11.72 2.06 -1.78
N LYS A 67 11.56 1.83 -0.47
CA LYS A 67 11.71 0.51 0.16
C LYS A 67 10.66 -0.47 -0.36
N ARG A 68 9.42 -0.02 -0.56
CA ARG A 68 8.35 -0.84 -1.13
C ARG A 68 8.68 -1.30 -2.55
N ILE A 69 9.05 -0.37 -3.43
CA ILE A 69 9.45 -0.71 -4.81
C ILE A 69 10.67 -1.62 -4.82
N ARG A 70 11.71 -1.34 -4.01
CA ARG A 70 12.90 -2.21 -3.95
C ARG A 70 12.55 -3.63 -3.51
N SER A 71 11.67 -3.79 -2.52
CA SER A 71 11.21 -5.10 -2.07
C SER A 71 10.47 -5.84 -3.17
N ASP A 72 9.51 -5.18 -3.82
CA ASP A 72 8.69 -5.78 -4.87
C ASP A 72 9.55 -6.16 -6.09
N LEU A 73 10.49 -5.30 -6.50
CA LEU A 73 11.45 -5.59 -7.58
C LEU A 73 12.39 -6.74 -7.23
N ALA A 74 12.88 -6.83 -5.99
CA ALA A 74 13.72 -7.93 -5.56
C ALA A 74 12.98 -9.27 -5.57
N GLN A 75 11.69 -9.27 -5.21
CA GLN A 75 10.84 -10.45 -5.30
C GLN A 75 10.57 -10.82 -6.76
N TRP A 76 10.22 -9.86 -7.62
CA TRP A 76 9.99 -10.10 -9.04
C TRP A 76 11.22 -10.66 -9.73
N LYS A 77 12.41 -10.08 -9.50
CA LYS A 77 13.66 -10.58 -10.07
C LYS A 77 13.97 -12.04 -9.70
N LYS A 78 13.51 -12.53 -8.55
CA LYS A 78 13.62 -13.95 -8.18
C LYS A 78 12.65 -14.85 -8.94
N LEU A 79 11.48 -14.33 -9.31
CA LEU A 79 10.44 -15.08 -10.01
C LEU A 79 10.59 -15.04 -11.55
N LEU A 80 11.26 -14.03 -12.09
CA LEU A 80 11.50 -13.88 -13.54
C LEU A 80 12.04 -15.15 -14.24
N PRO A 81 13.01 -15.88 -13.67
CA PRO A 81 13.50 -17.14 -14.28
C PRO A 81 12.44 -18.24 -14.36
N GLU A 82 11.47 -18.27 -13.44
CA GLU A 82 10.41 -19.29 -13.39
C GLU A 82 9.33 -19.08 -14.45
N VAL A 83 9.13 -17.83 -14.89
CA VAL A 83 8.13 -17.44 -15.89
C VAL A 83 8.70 -17.25 -17.31
N GLY A 84 9.99 -17.55 -17.50
CA GLY A 84 10.64 -17.47 -18.81
C GLY A 84 10.84 -16.04 -19.34
N ILE A 85 10.80 -15.03 -18.45
CA ILE A 85 11.00 -13.62 -18.82
C ILE A 85 12.41 -13.21 -18.39
N THR A 86 13.28 -12.89 -19.34
CA THR A 86 14.59 -12.30 -19.07
C THR A 86 14.45 -10.80 -18.85
N PRO A 87 14.95 -10.22 -17.74
CA PRO A 87 14.93 -8.76 -17.59
C PRO A 87 15.88 -8.12 -18.61
N GLY A 88 15.31 -7.56 -19.69
CA GLY A 88 16.06 -6.92 -20.77
C GLY A 88 15.49 -7.13 -22.19
N ASP A 89 14.57 -8.08 -22.36
CA ASP A 89 13.74 -8.25 -23.57
C ASP A 89 12.42 -7.45 -23.45
#